data_AF-A0A087UBI9-F1
#
_entry.id   AF-A0A087UBI9-F1
#
_cell.length_a   1.000
_cell.length_b   1.000
_cell.length_c   1.000
_cell.angle_alpha   90.00
_cell.angle_beta   90.00
_cell.angle_gamma   90.00
#
_symmetry.space_group_name_H-M   'P 1'
#
loop_
_entity.id
_entity.type
_entity.pdbx_description
1 polymer ?
#
loop_
_entity_poly.entity_id
_entity_poly.type
_entity_poly.pdbx_seq_one_letter_code
_entity_poly.pdbx_strand_id
1 'polypeptide(L)' 'MGRCVCNPDYAGDSCAYRVCPILCSGRGQYVNGACMCSSGWKGKECHLRDDECETADCNGHG' A
#
# COMPACT_ATOMS: atom_id res chain seq x y z
N MET A 1 -10.05 26.16 -19.45
CA MET A 1 -9.67 25.47 -18.20
C MET A 1 -8.80 24.29 -18.60
N GLY A 2 -7.48 24.43 -18.50
CA GLY A 2 -6.53 23.37 -18.87
C GLY A 2 -6.29 22.45 -17.68
N ARG A 3 -6.68 21.17 -17.81
CA ARG A 3 -6.39 20.17 -16.79
C ARG A 3 -4.93 19.77 -16.94
N CYS A 4 -4.10 19.97 -15.92
CA CYS A 4 -2.74 19.45 -15.91
C CYS A 4 -2.79 17.92 -16.02
N VAL A 5 -2.26 17.39 -17.12
CA VAL A 5 -2.09 15.95 -17.27
C VAL A 5 -0.73 15.62 -16.66
N CYS A 6 -0.75 14.96 -15.50
CA CYS A 6 0.47 14.57 -14.84
C CYS A 6 1.14 13.40 -15.56
N ASN A 7 2.47 13.33 -15.48
CA ASN A 7 3.23 12.14 -15.84
C ASN A 7 2.73 10.93 -15.04
N PRO A 8 2.86 9.69 -15.56
CA PRO A 8 2.32 8.48 -14.91
C PRO A 8 2.77 8.30 -13.45
N ASP A 9 3.94 8.84 -13.09
CA ASP A 9 4.49 8.81 -11.74
C ASP A 9 4.28 10.13 -10.97
N TYR A 10 3.30 10.97 -11.33
CA TYR A 10 3.05 12.25 -10.66
C TYR A 10 1.53 12.54 -10.50
N ALA A 11 1.15 13.21 -9.41
CA ALA A 11 -0.23 13.52 -9.03
C ALA A 11 -0.34 14.82 -8.24
N GLY A 12 -1.58 15.26 -7.99
CA GLY A 12 -1.95 16.53 -7.37
C GLY A 12 -2.36 17.58 -8.40
N ASP A 13 -3.02 18.65 -7.94
CA ASP A 13 -3.47 19.78 -8.78
C ASP A 13 -2.33 20.42 -9.60
N SER A 14 -1.11 20.34 -9.07
CA SER A 14 0.12 20.84 -9.68
C SER A 14 1.07 19.74 -10.17
N CYS A 15 0.69 18.47 -10.11
CA CYS A 15 1.58 17.32 -10.36
C CYS A 15 2.86 17.35 -9.50
N ALA A 16 2.85 18.02 -8.34
CA ALA A 16 4.01 18.19 -7.49
C ALA A 16 4.37 16.93 -6.68
N TYR A 17 3.43 15.99 -6.55
CA TYR A 17 3.65 14.76 -5.80
C TYR A 17 4.05 13.67 -6.77
N ARG A 18 5.24 13.07 -6.59
CA ARG A 18 5.60 11.87 -7.32
C ARG A 18 4.70 10.74 -6.83
N VAL A 19 3.82 10.23 -7.71
CA VAL A 19 3.12 8.96 -7.53
C VAL A 19 4.20 7.91 -7.52
N CYS A 20 4.59 7.48 -6.33
CA CYS A 20 5.38 6.28 -6.22
C CYS A 20 4.60 5.15 -6.90
N PRO A 21 5.23 4.32 -7.77
CA PRO A 21 4.62 3.08 -8.23
C PRO A 21 4.09 2.38 -6.99
N ILE A 22 2.89 1.78 -7.07
CA ILE A 22 2.17 1.22 -5.91
C ILE A 22 3.12 0.35 -5.09
N LEU A 23 3.75 0.95 -4.09
CA LEU A 23 4.69 0.35 -3.17
C LEU A 23 3.87 -0.02 -1.95
N CYS A 24 4.26 -1.11 -1.30
CA CYS A 24 3.51 -1.57 -0.14
C CYS A 24 2.05 -1.94 -0.50
N SER A 25 1.82 -2.41 -1.73
CA SER A 25 0.49 -2.76 -2.27
C SER A 25 -0.54 -1.63 -2.21
N GLY A 26 -0.11 -0.37 -1.99
CA GLY A 26 -0.99 0.77 -1.74
C GLY A 26 -1.67 0.74 -0.36
N ARG A 27 -1.18 -0.13 0.54
CA ARG A 27 -1.72 -0.40 1.89
C ARG A 27 -0.72 0.00 2.98
N GLY A 28 0.23 0.84 2.63
CA GLY A 28 1.27 1.32 3.51
C GLY A 28 2.04 2.48 2.89
N GLN A 29 2.97 3.02 3.66
CA GLN A 29 3.83 4.12 3.27
C GLN A 29 5.26 3.63 3.13
N TYR A 30 5.88 3.87 1.97
CA TYR A 30 7.29 3.54 1.79
C TYR A 30 8.16 4.63 2.43
N VAL A 31 8.88 4.28 3.49
CA VAL A 31 9.72 5.19 4.27
C VAL A 31 11.11 4.56 4.45
N ASN A 32 12.17 5.29 4.09
CA ASN A 32 13.57 4.86 4.27
C ASN A 32 13.91 3.45 3.74
N GLY A 33 13.33 3.06 2.60
CA GLY A 33 13.63 1.76 1.99
C GLY A 33 12.75 0.60 2.47
N ALA A 34 11.84 0.84 3.41
CA ALA A 34 10.92 -0.16 3.95
C ALA A 34 9.47 0.29 3.85
N CYS A 35 8.56 -0.69 3.77
CA CYS A 35 7.13 -0.44 3.81
C CYS A 35 6.62 -0.38 5.26
N MET A 36 6.15 0.79 5.67
CA MET A 36 5.35 0.95 6.88
C MET A 36 3.89 0.65 6.55
N CYS A 37 3.43 -0.54 6.91
CA CYS A 37 2.06 -0.97 6.64
C CYS A 37 1.04 -0.22 7.50
N SER A 38 -0.13 0.06 6.93
CA SER A 38 -1.28 0.53 7.71
C SER A 38 -1.77 -0.56 8.66
N SER A 39 -2.42 -0.17 9.76
CA SER A 39 -3.04 -1.09 10.72
C SER A 39 -3.90 -2.13 10.00
N GLY A 40 -3.72 -3.41 10.34
CA GLY A 40 -4.39 -4.52 9.64
C GLY A 40 -3.60 -5.07 8.46
N TRP A 41 -2.39 -4.59 8.17
CA TRP A 41 -1.52 -5.09 7.09
C TRP A 41 -0.10 -5.35 7.59
N LYS A 42 0.54 -6.39 7.03
CA LYS A 42 1.90 -6.82 7.35
C LYS A 42 2.61 -7.37 6.10
N GLY A 43 3.88 -7.74 6.28
CA GLY A 43 4.75 -8.23 5.22
C GLY A 43 5.54 -7.12 4.52
N LYS A 44 6.61 -7.51 3.79
CA LYS A 44 7.55 -6.58 3.14
C LYS A 44 6.88 -5.58 2.20
N GLU A 45 5.73 -5.94 1.63
CA GLU A 45 4.95 -5.10 0.74
C GLU A 45 3.52 -4.86 1.23
N CYS A 46 3.25 -5.04 2.53
CA CYS A 46 1.92 -4.84 3.12
C CYS A 46 0.81 -5.58 2.36
N HIS A 47 1.14 -6.73 1.79
CA HIS A 47 0.21 -7.55 1.01
C HIS A 47 -0.53 -8.57 1.88
N LEU A 48 -0.02 -8.85 3.09
CA LEU A 48 -0.64 -9.74 4.06
C LEU A 48 -1.53 -8.92 4.98
N ARG A 49 -2.69 -9.44 5.35
CA ARG A 49 -3.46 -8.84 6.43
C ARG A 49 -2.89 -9.26 7.78
N ASP A 50 -2.85 -8.32 8.71
CA ASP A 50 -2.45 -8.57 10.09
C ASP A 50 -3.47 -9.47 10.78
N ASP A 51 -4.77 -9.19 10.56
CA ASP A 51 -5.92 -9.99 11.00
C ASP A 51 -5.98 -11.40 10.40
N GLU A 52 -5.26 -11.65 9.29
CA GLU A 52 -5.06 -13.02 8.84
C GLU A 52 -3.96 -13.65 9.70
N CYS A 53 -4.44 -14.30 10.77
CA CYS A 53 -3.70 -15.28 11.53
C CYS A 53 -2.99 -16.22 10.54
N GLU A 54 -1.68 -16.32 10.66
CA GLU A 54 -0.82 -17.09 9.76
C GLU A 54 -1.11 -18.60 9.82
N THR A 55 -2.03 -18.99 10.71
CA THR A 55 -2.78 -20.23 10.60
C THR A 55 -4.25 -19.95 10.91
N ALA A 56 -5.09 -20.00 9.89
CA ALA A 56 -6.43 -20.53 10.08
C ALA A 56 -6.27 -22.05 10.28
N ASP A 57 -5.75 -22.47 11.43
CA ASP A 57 -6.15 -23.76 12.01
C ASP A 57 -7.58 -23.62 12.54
N CYS A 58 -8.45 -23.10 11.68
CA CYS A 58 -9.88 -23.30 11.71
C CYS A 58 -10.09 -24.65 10.99
N ASN A 59 -9.40 -25.71 11.44
CA ASN A 59 -9.77 -27.07 11.07
C ASN A 59 -11.20 -27.23 11.55
N GLY A 60 -12.15 -27.26 10.62
CA GLY A 60 -13.58 -27.26 10.89
C GLY A 60 -14.03 -28.39 11.83
N HIS A 61 -13.89 -28.14 13.12
CA HIS A 61 -14.60 -28.81 14.19
C HIS A 61 -15.20 -27.71 15.04
N GLY A 62 -16.49 -27.46 14.80
CA GLY A 62 -17.33 -26.78 15.79
C GLY A 62 -17.53 -27.62 17.04
#